data_AF-A0A251UNI7-F1
#
_entry.id   AF-A0A251UNI7-F1
#
_cell.length_a   1.000
_cell.length_b   1.000
_cell.length_c   1.000
_cell.angle_alpha   90.00
_cell.angle_beta   90.00
_cell.angle_gamma   90.00
#
_symmetry.space_group_name_H-M   'P 1'
#
loop_
_entity.id
_entity.type
_entity.pdbx_description
1 polymer ?
#
loop_
_entity_poly.entity_id
_entity_poly.type
_entity_poly.pdbx_seq_one_letter_code
_entity_poly.pdbx_strand_id
1 'polypeptide(L)'
;MLLTAYYLFINCKFTGPYGASDGLSGIDKMVLDYLMQSSSVAMEHGVHLEELVKQLGIPLDKIVAALNTLVDEGWVYNTVDEYHFKTWLQKSLGIP
;
A
#
# COMPACT_ATOMS: atom_id res chain seq x y z
N MET A 1 -21.45 -5.44 4.15
CA MET A 1 -21.18 -4.55 5.30
C MET A 1 -19.67 -4.29 5.55
N LEU A 2 -18.77 -5.22 5.18
CA LEU A 2 -17.31 -5.01 5.16
C LEU A 2 -16.86 -4.00 4.08
N LEU A 3 -17.46 -4.03 2.88
CA LEU A 3 -17.14 -3.08 1.80
C LEU A 3 -17.40 -1.62 2.17
N THR A 4 -18.44 -1.33 2.97
CA THR A 4 -18.77 0.05 3.39
C THR A 4 -17.81 0.60 4.43
N ALA A 5 -17.27 -0.24 5.32
CA ALA A 5 -16.23 0.16 6.26
C ALA A 5 -14.90 0.41 5.55
N TYR A 6 -14.57 -0.42 4.55
CA TYR A 6 -13.44 -0.19 3.63
C TYR A 6 -13.61 1.13 2.87
N TYR A 7 -14.78 1.35 2.24
CA TYR A 7 -15.05 2.59 1.49
C TYR A 7 -15.01 3.84 2.38
N LEU A 8 -15.50 3.75 3.62
CA LEU A 8 -15.46 4.85 4.59
C LEU A 8 -14.05 5.07 5.14
N PHE A 9 -13.23 4.02 5.32
CA PHE A 9 -11.84 4.17 5.74
C PHE A 9 -10.98 4.81 4.63
N ILE A 10 -11.18 4.38 3.38
CA ILE A 10 -10.55 4.99 2.19
C ILE A 10 -11.01 6.45 2.05
N ASN A 11 -12.32 6.72 2.14
CA ASN A 11 -12.84 8.09 1.97
C ASN A 11 -12.51 9.03 3.14
N CYS A 12 -12.43 8.53 4.38
CA CYS A 12 -12.19 9.40 5.54
C CYS A 12 -10.70 9.75 5.74
N LYS A 13 -9.76 9.01 5.12
CA LYS A 13 -8.32 9.34 5.15
C LYS A 13 -7.73 9.90 3.86
N PHE A 14 -8.34 9.69 2.69
CA PHE A 14 -7.75 10.11 1.40
C PHE A 14 -8.51 11.23 0.67
N THR A 15 -9.63 11.76 1.18
CA THR A 15 -10.41 12.80 0.47
C THR A 15 -10.04 14.26 0.81
N GLY A 16 -8.94 14.48 1.54
CA GLY A 16 -8.36 15.82 1.71
C GLY A 16 -7.07 15.96 0.89
N PRO A 17 -6.77 17.13 0.29
CA PRO A 17 -5.46 17.39 -0.34
C PRO A 17 -4.27 17.26 0.64
N TYR A 18 -4.53 17.04 1.94
CA TYR A 18 -3.56 16.81 3.01
C TYR A 18 -4.23 15.90 4.06
N GLY A 19 -3.62 14.77 4.43
CA GLY A 19 -4.20 13.90 5.48
C GLY A 19 -3.39 12.62 5.75
N ALA A 20 -2.32 12.75 6.56
CA ALA A 20 -1.40 11.69 7.03
C ALA A 20 -0.32 11.18 6.03
N SER A 21 0.09 11.99 5.06
CA SER A 21 1.32 11.79 4.26
C SER A 21 2.29 12.96 4.44
N ASP A 22 2.31 13.60 5.61
CA ASP A 22 3.12 14.83 5.82
C ASP A 22 4.64 14.58 5.65
N GLY A 23 5.09 13.32 5.58
CA GLY A 23 6.44 12.91 5.18
C GLY A 23 6.55 12.03 3.92
N LEU A 24 5.43 11.53 3.37
CA LEU A 24 5.44 10.61 2.22
C LEU A 24 5.27 11.40 0.91
N SER A 25 6.35 11.59 0.16
CA SER A 25 6.34 12.42 -1.05
C SER A 25 6.76 11.63 -2.30
N GLY A 26 5.96 11.73 -3.37
CA GLY A 26 6.28 11.10 -4.66
C GLY A 26 5.96 9.61 -4.72
N ILE A 27 6.99 8.78 -4.86
CA ILE A 27 6.87 7.35 -5.22
C ILE A 27 6.25 6.54 -4.08
N ASP A 28 6.58 6.86 -2.84
CA ASP A 28 6.08 6.18 -1.64
C ASP A 28 4.55 6.26 -1.55
N LYS A 29 4.00 7.44 -1.86
CA LYS A 29 2.54 7.65 -1.89
C LYS A 29 1.90 6.85 -3.03
N MET A 30 2.53 6.78 -4.20
CA MET A 30 2.01 6.01 -5.34
C MET A 30 2.01 4.51 -5.06
N VAL A 31 3.08 4.00 -4.45
CA VAL A 31 3.18 2.59 -4.03
C VAL A 31 2.13 2.28 -2.96
N LEU A 32 1.99 3.14 -1.95
CA LEU A 32 1.00 2.97 -0.89
C LEU A 32 -0.43 3.01 -1.43
N ASP A 33 -0.74 3.95 -2.32
CA ASP A 33 -2.04 4.05 -2.99
C ASP A 33 -2.37 2.78 -3.78
N TYR A 34 -1.39 2.26 -4.54
CA TYR A 34 -1.56 1.02 -5.30
C TYR A 34 -1.81 -0.20 -4.40
N LEU A 35 -1.06 -0.32 -3.29
CA LEU A 35 -1.26 -1.39 -2.31
C LEU A 35 -2.65 -1.31 -1.64
N MET A 36 -3.20 -0.11 -1.54
CA MET A 36 -4.54 0.15 -1.02
C MET A 36 -5.65 0.04 -2.08
N GLN A 37 -5.35 -0.24 -3.34
CA GLN A 37 -6.39 -0.48 -4.35
C GLN A 37 -7.11 -1.80 -4.07
N SER A 38 -8.42 -1.82 -4.33
CA SER A 38 -9.26 -3.01 -4.06
C SER A 38 -8.76 -4.28 -4.76
N SER A 39 -8.18 -4.14 -5.96
CA SER A 39 -7.61 -5.26 -6.72
C SER A 39 -6.38 -5.85 -6.05
N SER A 40 -5.55 -4.99 -5.46
CA SER A 40 -4.35 -5.35 -4.68
C SER A 40 -4.72 -5.91 -3.31
N VAL A 41 -5.73 -5.32 -2.67
CA VAL A 41 -6.23 -5.73 -1.35
C VAL A 41 -6.91 -7.10 -1.40
N ALA A 42 -7.50 -7.47 -2.53
CA ALA A 42 -8.08 -8.78 -2.74
C ALA A 42 -7.03 -9.90 -2.92
N MET A 43 -5.74 -9.57 -3.05
CA MET A 43 -4.67 -10.55 -3.13
C MET A 43 -4.26 -11.01 -1.73
N GLU A 44 -4.62 -12.25 -1.39
CA GLU A 44 -4.34 -12.88 -0.09
C GLU A 44 -2.83 -12.84 0.27
N HIS A 45 -1.98 -13.02 -0.73
CA HIS A 45 -0.52 -13.05 -0.61
C HIS A 45 0.12 -11.66 -0.61
N GLY A 46 -0.62 -10.59 -0.95
CA GLY A 46 -0.07 -9.25 -1.15
C GLY A 46 0.39 -9.01 -2.58
N VAL A 47 0.91 -7.80 -2.85
CA VAL A 47 1.36 -7.40 -4.18
C VAL A 47 2.85 -7.67 -4.34
N HIS A 48 3.22 -8.29 -5.46
CA HIS A 48 4.62 -8.54 -5.81
C HIS A 48 5.31 -7.27 -6.31
N LEU A 49 6.59 -7.12 -5.98
CA LEU A 49 7.45 -6.01 -6.40
C LEU A 49 7.43 -5.76 -7.94
N GLU A 50 7.47 -6.84 -8.73
CA GLU A 50 7.44 -6.74 -10.20
C GLU A 50 6.10 -6.23 -10.74
N GLU A 51 4.99 -6.55 -10.07
CA GLU A 51 3.68 -6.01 -10.44
C GLU A 51 3.63 -4.50 -10.16
N LEU A 52 4.19 -4.06 -9.03
CA LEU A 52 4.33 -2.63 -8.73
C LEU A 52 5.12 -1.90 -9.81
N VAL A 53 6.27 -2.45 -10.23
CA VAL A 53 7.08 -1.88 -11.32
C VAL A 53 6.28 -1.77 -12.62
N LYS A 54 5.55 -2.83 -12.98
CA LYS A 54 4.78 -2.89 -14.22
C LYS A 54 3.61 -1.91 -14.23
N GLN A 55 2.92 -1.78 -13.11
CA GLN A 55 1.69 -0.98 -13.00
C GLN A 55 1.98 0.50 -12.80
N LEU A 56 2.99 0.82 -11.99
CA LEU A 56 3.39 2.19 -11.73
C LEU A 56 4.31 2.74 -12.83
N GLY A 57 4.97 1.86 -13.61
CA GLY A 57 5.96 2.25 -14.62
C GLY A 57 7.23 2.86 -14.02
N ILE A 58 7.50 2.57 -12.74
CA ILE A 58 8.63 3.11 -11.98
C ILE A 58 9.72 2.03 -11.90
N PRO A 59 11.01 2.37 -12.06
CA PRO A 59 12.09 1.40 -11.97
C PRO A 59 12.15 0.70 -10.60
N LEU A 60 12.54 -0.57 -10.61
CA LEU A 60 12.61 -1.46 -9.45
C LEU A 60 13.32 -0.82 -8.25
N ASP A 61 14.49 -0.22 -8.46
CA ASP A 61 15.29 0.43 -7.41
C ASP A 61 14.50 1.49 -6.63
N LYS A 62 13.66 2.25 -7.33
CA LYS A 62 12.85 3.31 -6.72
C LYS A 62 11.67 2.74 -5.94
N ILE A 63 11.07 1.66 -6.44
CA ILE A 63 9.97 0.94 -5.77
C ILE A 63 10.51 0.29 -4.49
N VAL A 64 11.67 -0.37 -4.56
CA VAL A 64 12.32 -0.99 -3.39
C VAL A 64 12.68 0.07 -2.35
N ALA A 65 13.26 1.20 -2.76
CA ALA A 65 13.55 2.30 -1.84
C ALA A 65 12.28 2.83 -1.16
N ALA A 66 11.20 3.02 -1.92
CA ALA A 66 9.92 3.46 -1.40
C ALA A 66 9.30 2.46 -0.41
N LEU A 67 9.34 1.17 -0.74
CA LEU A 67 8.85 0.10 0.13
C LEU A 67 9.66 0.01 1.42
N ASN A 68 10.98 0.14 1.36
CA ASN A 68 11.82 0.15 2.56
C ASN A 68 11.46 1.33 3.48
N THR A 69 11.26 2.52 2.93
CA THR A 69 10.77 3.68 3.71
C THR A 69 9.40 3.39 4.33
N LEU A 70 8.46 2.85 3.55
CA LEU A 70 7.13 2.50 4.04
C LEU A 70 7.13 1.40 5.10
N VAL A 71 8.10 0.48 5.06
CA VAL A 71 8.30 -0.56 6.07
C VAL A 71 8.91 0.03 7.33
N ASP A 72 9.92 0.89 7.22
CA ASP A 72 10.57 1.57 8.35
C ASP A 72 9.60 2.49 9.10
N GLU A 73 8.75 3.20 8.37
CA GLU A 73 7.67 4.02 8.92
C GLU A 73 6.46 3.20 9.43
N GLY A 74 6.41 1.89 9.16
CA GLY A 74 5.35 1.00 9.65
C GLY A 74 4.02 1.09 8.89
N TRP A 75 4.02 1.63 7.68
CA TRP A 75 2.84 1.64 6.80
C TRP A 75 2.63 0.31 6.08
N VAL A 76 3.72 -0.36 5.71
CA VAL A 76 3.74 -1.59 4.92
C VAL A 76 4.52 -2.67 5.67
N TYR A 77 4.16 -3.93 5.48
CA TYR A 77 4.90 -5.08 5.96
C TYR A 77 5.01 -6.15 4.87
N ASN A 78 6.07 -6.92 4.95
CA ASN A 78 6.24 -8.11 4.13
C ASN A 78 5.36 -9.26 4.68
N THR A 79 4.63 -9.94 3.80
CA THR A 79 3.76 -11.07 4.13
C THR A 79 4.53 -12.38 4.27
N VAL A 80 4.60 -13.17 3.19
CA VAL A 80 5.05 -14.57 3.15
C VAL A 80 6.48 -14.66 2.62
N ASP A 81 6.87 -13.77 1.70
CA ASP A 81 8.18 -13.75 1.04
C ASP A 81 8.65 -12.31 0.89
N GLU A 82 9.95 -12.04 0.96
CA GLU A 82 10.63 -10.72 0.81
C GLU A 82 10.24 -9.86 -0.41
N TYR A 83 9.44 -10.40 -1.32
CA TYR A 83 8.94 -9.75 -2.52
C TYR A 83 7.44 -9.39 -2.48
N HIS A 84 6.70 -9.76 -1.43
CA HIS A 84 5.26 -9.54 -1.29
C HIS A 84 4.91 -8.57 -0.16
N PHE A 85 4.15 -7.53 -0.49
CA PHE A 85 3.88 -6.43 0.43
C PHE A 85 2.38 -6.24 0.68
N LYS A 86 2.02 -5.98 1.94
CA LYS A 86 0.67 -5.56 2.37
C LYS A 86 0.76 -4.37 3.32
N THR A 87 -0.27 -3.54 3.35
CA THR A 87 -0.35 -2.43 4.29
C THR A 87 -0.73 -2.91 5.68
N TRP A 88 -0.15 -2.30 6.72
CA TRP A 88 -0.48 -2.63 8.11
C TRP A 88 -1.97 -2.49 8.41
N LEU A 89 -2.64 -1.60 7.68
CA LEU A 89 -4.08 -1.43 7.73
C LEU A 89 -4.83 -2.71 7.31
N GLN A 90 -4.43 -3.38 6.23
CA GLN A 90 -5.05 -4.65 5.80
C GLN A 90 -4.96 -5.70 6.90
N LYS A 91 -3.82 -5.79 7.58
CA LYS A 91 -3.60 -6.68 8.73
C LYS A 91 -4.50 -6.33 9.90
N SER A 92 -4.57 -5.04 10.27
CA SER A 92 -5.40 -4.56 11.38
C SER A 92 -6.90 -4.75 11.14
N LEU A 93 -7.32 -4.85 9.88
CA LEU A 93 -8.72 -5.05 9.48
C LEU A 93 -9.09 -6.52 9.27
N GLY A 94 -8.13 -7.45 9.40
CA GLY A 94 -8.35 -8.88 9.17
C GLY A 94 -8.75 -9.21 7.73
N ILE A 95 -8.29 -8.42 6.76
CA ILE A 95 -8.51 -8.68 5.34
C ILE A 95 -7.54 -9.79 4.91
N PRO A 96 -8.04 -10.89 4.30
CA PRO A 96 -7.22 -12.03 3.92
C PRO A 96 -6.05 -11.62 3.04
#